data_AF-A0A969ZE72-F1
#
_entry.id   AF-A0A969ZE72-F1
#
_cell.length_a   1.000
_cell.length_b   1.000
_cell.length_c   1.000
_cell.angle_alpha   90.00
_cell.angle_beta   90.00
_cell.angle_gamma   90.00
#
_symmetry.space_group_name_H-M   'P 1'
#
loop_
_entity.id
_entity.type
_entity.pdbx_description
1 polymer ?
#
loop_
_entity_poly.entity_id
_entity_poly.type
_entity_poly.pdbx_seq_one_letter_code
_entity_poly.pdbx_strand_id
1 'polypeptide(L)' 'MRDIESVYNEYFKDVYYYALSLAKNREIAEDITSETFFKAMNSLSSFKGKSDIRVWLCSIAKNSYFRYLRRY' A
#
# COMPACT_ATOMS: atom_id res chain seq x y z
N MET A 1 -10.99 -13.79 9.81
CA MET A 1 -10.74 -12.48 9.16
C MET A 1 -9.23 -12.26 9.23
N ARG A 2 -8.54 -11.95 8.13
CA ARG A 2 -7.10 -11.63 8.22
C ARG A 2 -6.94 -10.34 9.03
N ASP A 3 -6.06 -10.33 10.01
CA ASP A 3 -5.67 -9.12 10.72
C ASP A 3 -4.66 -8.31 9.89
N ILE A 4 -4.51 -7.04 10.23
CA ILE A 4 -3.62 -6.13 9.48
C ILE A 4 -2.14 -6.45 9.69
N GLU A 5 -1.77 -7.05 10.84
CA GLU A 5 -0.39 -7.38 11.18
C GLU A 5 0.14 -8.51 10.29
N SER A 6 -0.65 -9.56 10.08
CA SER A 6 -0.38 -10.64 9.14
C SER A 6 -0.23 -10.12 7.71
N VAL A 7 -1.14 -9.24 7.28
CA VAL A 7 -1.08 -8.62 5.94
C VAL A 7 0.16 -7.74 5.80
N TYR A 8 0.52 -6.98 6.83
CA TYR A 8 1.74 -6.19 6.83
C TYR A 8 2.98 -7.09 6.69
N ASN A 9 3.12 -8.09 7.55
CA ASN A 9 4.28 -8.99 7.56
C ASN A 9 4.45 -9.74 6.23
N GLU A 10 3.35 -10.14 5.61
CA GLU A 10 3.38 -10.88 4.34
C GLU A 10 3.69 -9.98 3.13
N TYR A 11 3.09 -8.78 3.06
CA TYR A 11 3.10 -7.96 1.84
C TYR A 11 3.96 -6.69 1.92
N PHE A 12 4.57 -6.36 3.06
CA PHE A 12 5.34 -5.13 3.23
C PHE A 12 6.40 -4.95 2.14
N LYS A 13 7.21 -5.99 1.88
CA LYS A 13 8.28 -5.92 0.88
C LYS A 13 7.73 -5.69 -0.52
N ASP A 14 6.65 -6.36 -0.88
CA ASP A 14 6.03 -6.21 -2.20
C ASP A 14 5.52 -4.79 -2.43
N VAL A 15 4.80 -4.25 -1.44
CA VAL A 15 4.26 -2.88 -1.48
C VAL A 15 5.40 -1.87 -1.51
N TYR A 16 6.44 -2.07 -0.69
CA TYR A 16 7.61 -1.20 -0.67
C TYR A 16 8.34 -1.17 -2.00
N TYR A 17 8.67 -2.33 -2.58
CA TYR A 17 9.36 -2.38 -3.87
C TYR A 17 8.48 -1.84 -5.00
N TYR A 18 7.17 -2.03 -4.93
CA TYR A 18 6.25 -1.40 -5.87
C TYR A 18 6.27 0.12 -5.73
N ALA A 19 6.15 0.66 -4.51
CA ALA A 19 6.24 2.10 -4.26
C ALA A 19 7.58 2.69 -4.69
N LEU A 20 8.70 2.00 -4.43
CA LEU A 20 10.03 2.39 -4.88
C LEU A 20 10.14 2.38 -6.40
N SER A 21 9.51 1.42 -7.08
CA SER A 21 9.48 1.36 -8.54
C SER A 21 8.76 2.56 -9.16
N LEU A 22 7.77 3.13 -8.46
CA LEU A 22 7.03 4.33 -8.87
C LEU A 22 7.79 5.61 -8.53
N ALA A 23 8.18 5.76 -7.26
CA ALA A 23 8.74 7.01 -6.74
C ALA A 23 10.21 7.23 -7.15
N LYS A 24 10.96 6.16 -7.43
CA LYS A 24 12.42 6.19 -7.67
C LYS A 24 13.23 6.90 -6.56
N ASN A 25 12.64 7.04 -5.38
CA ASN A 25 13.21 7.68 -4.21
C ASN A 25 12.80 6.84 -2.98
N ARG A 26 13.76 6.57 -2.08
CA ARG A 26 13.56 5.70 -0.92
C ARG A 26 12.63 6.32 0.12
N GLU A 27 12.85 7.58 0.49
CA GLU A 27 12.04 8.28 1.49
C GLU A 27 10.57 8.36 1.05
N ILE A 28 10.34 8.75 -0.21
CA ILE A 28 8.98 8.80 -0.77
C ILE A 28 8.36 7.40 -0.79
N ALA A 29 9.13 6.35 -1.13
CA ALA A 29 8.61 4.98 -1.13
C ALA A 29 8.21 4.51 0.28
N GLU A 30 9.00 4.84 1.30
CA GLU A 30 8.69 4.53 2.71
C GLU A 30 7.42 5.22 3.19
N ASP A 31 7.25 6.50 2.85
CA ASP A 31 6.05 7.27 3.15
C ASP A 31 4.81 6.67 2.47
N ILE A 32 4.89 6.39 1.15
CA ILE A 32 3.79 5.79 0.40
C ILE A 32 3.43 4.40 0.93
N THR A 33 4.42 3.60 1.33
CA THR A 33 4.21 2.28 1.92
C THR A 33 3.47 2.39 3.24
N SER A 34 3.91 3.30 4.11
CA SER A 34 3.28 3.55 5.41
C SER A 34 1.84 4.05 5.25
N GLU A 35 1.59 5.01 4.35
CA GLU A 35 0.24 5.49 4.03
C GLU A 35 -0.66 4.37 3.47
N THR A 36 -0.08 3.44 2.71
CA THR A 36 -0.79 2.30 2.15
C THR A 36 -1.32 1.38 3.23
N PHE A 37 -0.48 0.94 4.16
CA PHE A 37 -0.92 0.06 5.25
C PHE A 37 -1.83 0.78 6.24
N PHE A 38 -1.63 2.07 6.48
CA PHE A 38 -2.56 2.88 7.28
C PHE A 38 -3.97 2.92 6.67
N LYS A 39 -4.08 3.14 5.35
CA LYS A 39 -5.38 3.08 4.65
C LYS A 39 -5.96 1.67 4.61
N ALA A 40 -5.10 0.67 4.43
CA ALA A 40 -5.50 -0.73 4.44
C ALA A 40 -6.12 -1.11 5.78
N MET A 41 -5.53 -0.69 6.92
CA MET A 41 -6.07 -0.94 8.26
C MET A 41 -7.53 -0.49 8.39
N ASN A 42 -7.86 0.70 7.88
CA ASN A 42 -9.22 1.26 7.93
C ASN A 42 -10.21 0.57 6.97
N SER A 43 -9.70 -0.13 5.95
CA SER A 43 -10.49 -0.62 4.83
C SER A 43 -10.54 -2.15 4.75
N LEU A 44 -9.66 -2.86 5.47
CA LEU A 44 -9.46 -4.31 5.37
C LEU A 44 -10.72 -5.09 5.74
N SER A 45 -11.48 -4.62 6.72
CA SER A 45 -12.77 -5.23 7.12
C SER A 45 -13.81 -5.21 6.00
N SER A 46 -13.71 -4.27 5.05
CA SER A 46 -14.58 -4.14 3.89
C SER A 46 -14.06 -4.84 2.63
N PHE A 47 -12.85 -5.40 2.69
CA PHE A 47 -12.24 -6.10 1.57
C PHE A 47 -12.98 -7.41 1.30
N LYS A 48 -13.73 -7.47 0.20
CA LYS A 48 -14.59 -8.61 -0.16
C LYS A 48 -13.85 -9.80 -0.79
N GLY A 49 -12.51 -9.79 -0.83
CA GLY A 49 -11.71 -10.88 -1.40
C GLY A 49 -11.91 -11.12 -2.91
N LYS A 50 -12.48 -10.14 -3.63
CA LYS A 50 -12.76 -10.24 -5.07
C LYS A 50 -11.52 -10.12 -5.96
N SER A 51 -10.40 -9.70 -5.37
CA SER A 51 -9.10 -9.60 -6.01
C SER A 51 -8.04 -10.15 -5.08
N ASP A 52 -6.84 -10.42 -5.59
CA ASP A 52 -5.68 -10.70 -4.75
C ASP A 52 -5.40 -9.49 -3.83
N ILE A 53 -5.02 -9.76 -2.58
CA ILE A 53 -4.75 -8.72 -1.59
C ILE A 53 -3.53 -7.88 -1.98
N ARG A 54 -2.53 -8.47 -2.64
CA ARG A 54 -1.36 -7.77 -3.20
C ARG A 54 -1.82 -6.77 -4.25
N VAL A 55 -2.73 -7.16 -5.15
CA VAL A 55 -3.29 -6.26 -6.18
C VAL A 55 -4.05 -5.10 -5.55
N TRP A 56 -4.81 -5.37 -4.49
CA TRP A 56 -5.52 -4.35 -3.75
C TRP A 56 -4.58 -3.37 -3.04
N LEU A 57 -3.55 -3.86 -2.35
CA LEU A 57 -2.53 -3.04 -1.69
C LEU A 57 -1.75 -2.19 -2.70
N CYS A 58 -1.33 -2.75 -3.84
CA CYS A 58 -0.67 -2.00 -4.91
C CYS A 58 -1.57 -0.89 -5.48
N SER A 59 -2.89 -1.13 -5.55
CA SER A 59 -3.85 -0.10 -5.99
C SER A 59 -3.90 1.07 -5.00
N ILE A 60 -3.89 0.79 -3.69
CA ILE A 60 -3.81 1.83 -2.65
C ILE A 60 -2.48 2.59 -2.78
N ALA A 61 -1.34 1.91 -2.90
CA ALA A 61 -0.02 2.52 -3.05
C ALA A 61 0.08 3.45 -4.26
N LYS A 62 -0.42 2.99 -5.42
CA LYS A 62 -0.49 3.79 -6.66
C LYS A 62 -1.32 5.06 -6.45
N ASN A 63 -2.46 4.95 -5.79
CA ASN A 63 -3.32 6.10 -5.51
C ASN A 63 -2.69 7.08 -4.51
N SER A 64 -2.02 6.58 -3.47
CA SER A 64 -1.24 7.39 -2.53
C SER A 64 -0.12 8.14 -3.26
N TYR A 65 0.62 7.47 -4.14
CA TYR A 65 1.68 8.10 -4.94
C TYR A 65 1.15 9.21 -5.86
N PHE A 66 0.06 8.98 -6.60
CA PHE A 66 -0.54 10.05 -7.42
C PHE A 66 -1.15 11.18 -6.60
N ARG A 67 -1.52 10.94 -5.35
CA ARG A 67 -1.92 12.01 -4.43
C ARG A 67 -0.70 12.83 -3.98
N TYR A 68 0.42 12.18 -3.69
CA TYR A 68 1.69 12.84 -3.40
C TYR A 68 2.11 13.74 -4.57
N LEU A 69 2.10 13.23 -5.80
CA LEU A 69 2.43 14.00 -7.01
C LEU A 69 1.47 15.16 -7.33
N ARG A 70 0.29 15.23 -6.70
CA ARG A 70 -0.64 16.36 -6.88
C ARG A 70 -0.43 17.47 -5.85
N ARG A 71 0.37 17.21 -4.82
CA ARG A 71 0.66 18.15 -3.73
C ARG A 71 1.96 18.93 -3.96
N TYR A 72 2.77 18.48 -4.91
CA TYR A 72 4.04 19.06 -5.35
C TYR A 72 4.01 19.22 -6.87
#